data_AF-L9W1M6-F1
#
_entry.id   AF-L9W1M6-F1
#
_cell.length_a   1.000
_cell.length_b   1.000
_cell.length_c   1.000
_cell.angle_alpha   90.00
_cell.angle_beta   90.00
_cell.angle_gamma   90.00
#
_symmetry.space_group_name_H-M   'P 1'
#
loop_
_entity.id
_entity.type
_entity.pdbx_description
1 polymer ?
#
loop_
_entity_poly.entity_id
_entity_poly.type
_entity_poly.pdbx_seq_one_letter_code
_entity_poly.pdbx_strand_id
1 'polypeptide(L)'
;MGLGSTAKKIQGLSDRAEAMYKQVQELQQRIIGLEEEVDDTHDTVKSIDHQLTEQRALLLALAEEQGIDGEQILAEAAIDEAEAVADGDDEDGDDAGSADGDADASDTEAPDATAE
;
A
#
# COMPACT_ATOMS: atom_id res chain seq x y z
N MET A 1 -21.76 42.27 -28.28
CA MET A 1 -20.81 41.36 -27.64
C MET A 1 -21.56 40.43 -26.70
N GLY A 2 -22.11 39.30 -27.17
CA GLY A 2 -22.99 38.48 -26.31
C GLY A 2 -23.07 37.02 -26.72
N LEU A 3 -23.18 36.72 -28.01
CA LEU A 3 -23.32 35.34 -28.50
C LEU A 3 -22.00 34.53 -28.46
N GLY A 4 -20.86 35.18 -28.65
CA GLY A 4 -19.54 34.52 -28.61
C GLY A 4 -19.10 34.06 -27.22
N SER A 5 -19.50 34.77 -26.16
CA SER A 5 -19.16 34.37 -24.79
C SER A 5 -20.02 33.22 -24.29
N THR A 6 -21.25 33.06 -24.77
CA THR A 6 -22.10 31.88 -24.49
C THR A 6 -21.60 30.64 -25.21
N ALA A 7 -21.21 30.76 -26.49
CA ALA A 7 -20.61 29.66 -27.23
C ALA A 7 -19.30 29.17 -26.58
N LYS A 8 -18.44 30.10 -26.13
CA LYS A 8 -17.19 29.75 -25.44
C LYS A 8 -17.41 29.09 -24.07
N LYS A 9 -18.47 29.46 -23.34
CA LYS A 9 -18.86 28.79 -22.09
C LYS A 9 -19.38 27.37 -22.33
N ILE A 10 -20.14 27.16 -23.41
CA ILE A 10 -20.61 25.82 -23.80
C ILE A 10 -19.42 24.95 -24.21
N GLN A 11 -18.47 25.49 -24.97
CA GLN A 11 -17.24 24.79 -25.34
C GLN A 11 -16.42 24.41 -24.09
N GLY A 12 -16.18 25.36 -23.17
CA GLY A 12 -15.44 25.08 -21.94
C GLY A 12 -16.15 24.10 -21.00
N LEU A 13 -17.49 24.05 -21.01
CA LEU A 13 -18.25 23.03 -20.29
C LEU A 13 -18.04 21.64 -20.92
N SER A 14 -18.06 21.55 -22.24
CA SER A 14 -17.79 20.29 -22.96
C SER A 14 -16.36 19.80 -22.72
N ASP A 15 -15.37 20.69 -22.81
CA ASP A 15 -13.96 20.34 -22.58
C ASP A 15 -13.75 19.83 -21.14
N ARG A 16 -14.41 20.47 -20.16
CA ARG A 16 -14.37 20.05 -18.76
C ARG A 16 -15.12 18.74 -18.53
N ALA A 17 -16.24 18.51 -19.22
CA ALA A 17 -16.98 17.26 -19.15
C ALA A 17 -16.16 16.10 -19.76
N GLU A 18 -15.44 16.34 -20.85
CA GLU A 18 -14.53 15.35 -21.44
C GLU A 18 -13.36 15.02 -20.51
N ALA A 19 -12.76 16.02 -19.87
CA ALA A 19 -11.70 15.82 -18.89
C ALA A 19 -12.18 15.00 -17.68
N MET A 20 -13.37 15.32 -17.15
CA MET A 20 -13.98 14.53 -16.07
C MET A 20 -14.27 13.10 -16.50
N TYR A 21 -14.77 12.90 -17.72
CA TYR A 21 -15.02 11.56 -18.24
C TYR A 21 -13.73 10.74 -18.30
N LYS A 22 -12.64 11.30 -18.81
CA LYS A 22 -11.32 10.63 -18.83
C LYS A 22 -10.84 10.29 -17.42
N GLN A 23 -10.96 11.22 -16.49
CA GLN A 23 -10.55 11.00 -15.10
C GLN A 23 -11.35 9.88 -14.41
N VAL A 24 -12.66 9.78 -14.69
CA VAL A 24 -13.50 8.69 -14.17
C VAL A 24 -13.09 7.35 -14.78
N GLN A 25 -12.73 7.32 -16.07
CA GLN A 25 -12.25 6.09 -16.72
C GLN A 25 -10.91 5.62 -16.15
N GLU A 26 -9.96 6.54 -15.93
CA GLU A 26 -8.69 6.22 -15.29
C GLU A 26 -8.88 5.73 -13.85
N LEU A 27 -9.79 6.36 -13.09
CA LEU A 27 -10.12 5.91 -11.74
C LEU A 27 -10.74 4.52 -11.74
N GLN A 28 -11.68 4.25 -12.67
CA GLN A 28 -12.27 2.93 -12.83
C GLN A 28 -11.19 1.88 -13.12
N GLN A 29 -10.28 2.16 -14.04
CA GLN A 29 -9.19 1.23 -14.37
C GLN A 29 -8.27 0.97 -13.17
N ARG A 30 -7.98 2.00 -12.37
CA ARG A 30 -7.19 1.87 -11.16
C ARG A 30 -7.89 1.03 -10.09
N ILE A 31 -9.21 1.20 -9.93
CA ILE A 31 -10.00 0.40 -8.99
C ILE A 31 -9.98 -1.06 -9.42
N ILE A 32 -10.22 -1.35 -10.69
CA ILE A 32 -10.17 -2.73 -11.22
C ILE A 32 -8.79 -3.36 -10.97
N GLY A 33 -7.70 -2.62 -11.22
CA GLY A 33 -6.35 -3.12 -10.96
C GLY A 33 -6.07 -3.36 -9.47
N LEU A 34 -6.60 -2.51 -8.59
CA LEU A 34 -6.48 -2.70 -7.15
C LEU A 34 -7.28 -3.92 -6.67
N GLU A 35 -8.49 -4.11 -7.19
CA GLU A 35 -9.31 -5.29 -6.88
C GLU A 35 -8.58 -6.58 -7.27
N GLU A 36 -8.00 -6.63 -8.47
CA GLU A 36 -7.19 -7.77 -8.92
C GLU A 36 -5.97 -8.03 -8.02
N GLU A 37 -5.22 -6.98 -7.65
CA GLU A 37 -4.05 -7.11 -6.77
C GLU A 37 -4.42 -7.58 -5.36
N VAL A 38 -5.58 -7.14 -4.83
CA VAL A 38 -6.09 -7.61 -3.54
C VAL A 38 -6.49 -9.08 -3.61
N ASP A 39 -7.14 -9.52 -4.69
CA ASP A 39 -7.50 -10.91 -4.88
C ASP A 39 -6.25 -11.82 -4.97
N ASP A 40 -5.24 -11.41 -5.75
CA ASP A 40 -3.95 -12.11 -5.85
C ASP A 40 -3.21 -12.17 -4.50
N THR A 41 -3.24 -11.07 -3.74
CA THR A 41 -2.65 -11.01 -2.41
C THR A 41 -3.39 -11.95 -1.45
N HIS A 42 -4.72 -11.96 -1.48
CA HIS A 42 -5.53 -12.85 -0.66
C HIS A 42 -5.20 -14.32 -0.95
N ASP A 43 -5.10 -14.70 -2.22
CA ASP A 43 -4.75 -16.07 -2.60
C ASP A 43 -3.33 -16.44 -2.17
N THR A 44 -2.40 -15.49 -2.24
CA THR A 44 -1.03 -15.66 -1.73
C THR A 44 -1.02 -15.87 -0.21
N VAL A 45 -1.73 -15.03 0.55
CA VAL A 45 -1.87 -15.15 2.01
C VAL A 45 -2.47 -16.49 2.39
N LYS A 46 -3.52 -16.93 1.68
CA LYS A 46 -4.15 -18.23 1.91
C LYS A 46 -3.20 -19.40 1.66
N SER A 47 -2.37 -19.32 0.61
CA SER A 47 -1.33 -20.33 0.36
C SER A 47 -0.29 -20.36 1.48
N ILE A 48 0.13 -19.19 1.97
CA ILE A 48 1.11 -19.07 3.05
C ILE A 48 0.53 -19.65 4.35
N ASP A 49 -0.71 -19.30 4.71
CA ASP A 49 -1.39 -19.82 5.91
C ASP A 49 -1.48 -21.36 5.91
N HIS A 50 -1.80 -21.93 4.74
CA HIS A 50 -1.81 -23.38 4.57
C HIS A 50 -0.43 -24.00 4.79
N GLN A 51 0.61 -23.45 4.16
CA GLN A 51 1.99 -23.93 4.32
C GLN A 51 2.50 -23.78 5.76
N LEU A 52 2.19 -22.68 6.44
CA LEU A 52 2.56 -22.45 7.84
C LEU A 52 1.88 -23.46 8.77
N THR A 53 0.61 -23.78 8.50
CA THR A 53 -0.11 -24.81 9.26
C THR A 53 0.55 -26.19 9.11
N GLU A 54 0.94 -26.57 7.89
CA GLU A 54 1.67 -27.82 7.64
C GLU A 54 3.03 -27.84 8.33
N GLN A 55 3.79 -26.75 8.22
CA GLN A 55 5.09 -26.61 8.88
C GLN A 55 4.97 -26.69 10.40
N ARG A 56 3.96 -26.03 10.99
CA ARG A 56 3.68 -26.11 12.42
C ARG A 56 3.37 -27.55 12.85
N ALA A 57 2.55 -28.27 12.10
CA ALA A 57 2.24 -29.66 12.39
C ALA A 57 3.50 -30.56 12.34
N LEU A 58 4.37 -30.32 11.35
CA LEU A 58 5.63 -31.05 11.24
C LEU A 58 6.59 -30.73 12.39
N LEU A 59 6.69 -29.46 12.81
CA LEU A 59 7.51 -29.05 13.95
C LEU A 59 7.00 -29.64 15.27
N LEU A 60 5.69 -29.71 15.48
CA LEU A 60 5.10 -30.36 16.64
C LEU A 60 5.42 -31.85 16.69
N ALA A 61 5.29 -32.55 15.55
CA ALA A 61 5.67 -33.95 15.46
C ALA A 61 7.17 -34.18 15.77
N LEU A 62 8.05 -33.28 15.31
CA LEU A 62 9.48 -33.33 15.63
C LEU A 62 9.78 -32.98 17.10
N ALA A 63 9.01 -32.07 17.69
CA ALA A 63 9.13 -31.72 19.11
C ALA A 63 8.74 -32.91 20.00
N GLU A 64 7.64 -33.59 19.68
CA GLU A 64 7.19 -34.80 20.37
C GLU A 64 8.26 -35.91 20.31
N GLU A 65 8.89 -36.13 19.13
CA GLU A 65 9.99 -37.09 18.99
C GLU A 65 11.20 -36.75 19.87
N GLN A 66 11.47 -35.46 20.09
CA GLN A 66 12.55 -35.00 20.96
C GLN A 66 12.17 -34.87 22.44
N GLY A 67 10.92 -35.19 22.80
CA GLY A 67 10.41 -35.08 24.16
C GLY A 67 10.22 -33.63 24.63
N ILE A 68 10.00 -32.71 23.69
CA ILE A 68 9.69 -31.30 23.94
C ILE A 68 8.17 -31.13 23.84
N ASP A 69 7.55 -30.48 24.82
CA ASP A 69 6.12 -30.12 24.78
C ASP A 69 5.95 -28.85 23.91
N GLY A 70 5.71 -29.05 22.62
CA GLY A 70 5.55 -27.96 21.65
C GLY A 70 4.27 -27.15 21.88
N GLU A 71 3.20 -27.79 22.35
CA GLU A 71 1.93 -27.16 22.69
C GLU A 71 2.09 -26.17 23.84
N GLN A 72 2.85 -26.55 24.88
CA GLN A 72 3.15 -25.65 26.00
C GLN A 72 3.93 -24.42 25.53
N ILE A 73 4.98 -24.60 24.71
CA ILE A 73 5.79 -23.49 24.19
C ILE A 73 4.95 -22.52 23.37
N LEU A 74 4.05 -23.04 22.53
CA LEU A 74 3.16 -22.20 21.72
C LEU A 74 2.14 -21.44 22.57
N ALA A 75 1.67 -22.03 23.66
CA ALA A 75 0.78 -21.35 24.60
C ALA A 75 1.49 -20.21 25.34
N GLU A 76 2.73 -20.42 25.78
CA GLU A 76 3.56 -19.39 26.44
C GLU A 76 3.87 -18.24 25.48
N ALA A 77 4.28 -18.54 24.24
CA ALA A 77 4.51 -17.51 23.22
C ALA A 77 3.25 -16.67 22.91
N ALA A 78 2.07 -17.29 22.89
CA ALA A 78 0.82 -16.55 22.69
C ALA A 78 0.45 -15.63 23.86
N ILE A 79 0.86 -15.98 25.09
CA ILE A 79 0.71 -15.12 26.26
C ILE A 79 1.68 -13.94 26.16
N ASP A 80 2.96 -14.21 25.88
CA ASP A 80 3.99 -13.16 25.73
C ASP A 80 3.59 -12.12 24.68
N GLU A 81 3.05 -12.56 23.54
CA GLU A 81 2.55 -11.66 22.50
C GLU A 81 1.34 -10.84 22.95
N ALA A 82 0.38 -11.45 23.66
CA ALA A 82 -0.77 -10.74 24.20
C ALA A 82 -0.38 -9.71 25.28
N GLU A 83 0.62 -10.02 26.11
CA GLU A 83 1.16 -9.10 27.12
C GLU A 83 1.91 -7.94 26.46
N ALA A 84 2.71 -8.18 25.42
CA ALA A 84 3.40 -7.13 24.68
C ALA A 84 2.43 -6.13 24.02
N VAL A 85 1.30 -6.61 23.49
CA VAL A 85 0.26 -5.75 22.92
C VAL A 85 -0.47 -4.96 24.01
N ALA A 86 -0.67 -5.54 25.20
CA ALA A 86 -1.34 -4.87 26.31
C ALA A 86 -0.48 -3.77 26.96
N ASP A 87 0.85 -3.96 27.01
CA ASP A 87 1.80 -2.99 27.60
C ASP A 87 2.19 -1.87 26.61
N GLY A 88 1.96 -2.06 25.30
CA GLY A 88 2.33 -1.12 24.24
C GLY A 88 1.30 -0.02 23.91
N ASP A 89 0.14 0.02 24.58
CA ASP A 89 -0.92 1.03 24.35
C ASP A 89 -0.68 2.35 25.15
N ASP A 90 0.41 2.45 25.93
CA ASP A 90 0.77 3.65 26.71
C ASP A 90 1.78 4.60 26.02
N GLU A 91 2.20 4.33 24.77
CA GLU A 91 3.13 5.20 24.00
C GLU A 91 2.47 5.99 22.85
N ASP A 92 1.22 6.44 22.98
CA ASP A 92 0.71 7.56 22.15
C ASP A 92 1.15 8.89 22.77
N GLY A 93 2.40 9.25 22.50
CA GLY A 93 3.06 10.47 22.97
C GLY A 93 3.77 11.20 21.83
N ASP A 94 2.97 11.85 20.98
CA ASP A 94 3.25 13.14 20.34
C ASP A 94 4.71 13.41 19.86
N ASP A 95 4.99 13.15 18.57
CA ASP A 95 5.90 14.01 17.79
C ASP A 95 5.39 14.14 16.35
N ALA A 96 4.33 14.91 16.18
CA ALA A 96 3.98 15.52 14.90
C ALA A 96 4.95 16.68 14.61
N GLY A 97 6.20 16.37 14.29
CA GLY A 97 7.27 17.32 13.99
C GLY A 97 7.51 17.54 12.49
N SER A 98 6.59 18.25 11.84
CA SER A 98 6.73 19.05 10.61
C SER A 98 7.60 18.54 9.44
N ALA A 99 6.92 18.29 8.32
CA ALA A 99 7.46 18.35 6.98
C ALA A 99 8.14 19.70 6.68
N ASP A 100 9.28 19.65 5.99
CA ASP A 100 9.59 20.64 4.95
C ASP A 100 10.52 19.98 3.92
N GLY A 101 9.91 19.54 2.82
CA GLY A 101 10.60 19.11 1.62
C GLY A 101 10.74 20.33 0.71
N ASP A 102 11.91 20.95 0.72
CA ASP A 102 12.26 22.00 -0.23
C ASP A 102 12.80 21.34 -1.51
N ALA A 103 11.91 21.24 -2.50
CA ALA A 103 12.25 20.93 -3.87
C ALA A 103 12.54 22.24 -4.60
N ASP A 104 13.81 22.54 -4.88
CA ASP A 104 14.18 23.56 -5.86
C ASP A 104 14.83 22.92 -7.09
N ALA A 105 14.05 22.94 -8.17
CA ALA A 105 14.46 22.59 -9.51
C ALA A 105 15.07 23.83 -10.17
N SER A 106 16.34 23.78 -10.56
CA SER A 106 16.92 24.71 -11.51
C SER A 106 17.47 23.96 -12.73
N ASP A 107 16.60 23.89 -13.74
CA ASP A 107 16.87 23.87 -15.17
C ASP A 107 18.14 24.65 -15.59
N THR A 108 18.93 24.10 -16.52
CA THR A 108 19.50 24.81 -17.70
C THR A 108 20.37 23.84 -18.54
N GLU A 109 19.93 23.62 -19.78
CA GLU A 109 20.61 22.94 -20.89
C GLU A 109 21.93 23.60 -21.35
N ALA A 110 22.91 22.74 -21.72
CA ALA A 110 23.92 22.79 -22.80
C ALA A 110 24.78 24.08 -23.07
N PRO A 111 26.05 23.94 -23.51
CA PRO A 111 26.29 23.55 -24.91
C PRO A 111 27.49 22.60 -25.18
N ASP A 112 27.26 21.74 -26.17
CA ASP A 112 28.11 21.43 -27.33
C ASP A 112 29.62 21.75 -27.27
N ALA A 113 30.45 20.70 -27.38
CA ALA A 113 31.85 20.80 -27.81
C ALA A 113 32.31 19.47 -28.43
N THR A 114 31.86 19.19 -29.66
CA THR A 114 32.63 18.33 -30.58
C THR A 114 33.68 19.21 -31.27
N ALA A 115 34.94 19.02 -30.92
CA ALA A 115 36.07 19.62 -31.64
C ALA A 115 36.77 18.52 -32.44
N GLU A 116 36.75 18.71 -33.76
CA GLU A 116 37.63 18.10 -34.76
C GLU A 116 39.09 18.57 -34.57
#